data_AF-K1XHU5-F1
#
_entry.id   AF-K1XHU5-F1
#
_cell.length_a   1.000
_cell.length_b   1.000
_cell.length_c   1.000
_cell.angle_alpha   90.00
_cell.angle_beta   90.00
_cell.angle_gamma   90.00
#
_symmetry.space_group_name_H-M   'P 1'
#
loop_
_entity.id
_entity.type
_entity.pdbx_description
1 polymer ?
#
loop_
_entity_poly.entity_id
_entity_poly.type
_entity_poly.pdbx_seq_one_letter_code
_entity_poly.pdbx_strand_id
1 'polypeptide(L)'
;MGDIFSNLSLTSWNIFPLLVHGENLFQLSLSAILTLLGIASVIGIFSFGFFFVNIGKTAGIYIKNTLILLFFVFFFALFHAVVFPLGLWNNPLSSGWVTIGGVVFGTLKLVLFYYLVIGIIEEASKHFSVLGSSLPSIDTIKKWVLFSVFIALGFGFIENILYLKNISVTSGLWSTDVFTTWIFRSIFSLLVHIICSIIVGLHFSRGYLLLQAGGRFLPYIKTLLYGFLLSIVVHAVFDISLTVGFTGIIFIYFFFGYLGITKVFYNN
;
A
#
# COMPACT_ATOMS: atom_id res chain seq x y z
N MET A 1 -30.65 19.06 -24.06
CA MET A 1 -29.38 18.32 -23.98
C MET A 1 -28.68 18.78 -22.72
N GLY A 2 -28.91 18.07 -21.61
CA GLY A 2 -28.29 18.40 -20.34
C GLY A 2 -26.84 17.91 -20.32
N ASP A 3 -25.94 18.75 -19.81
CA ASP A 3 -24.51 18.51 -19.75
C ASP A 3 -24.16 17.19 -19.05
N ILE A 4 -23.90 16.16 -19.84
CA ILE A 4 -23.29 14.90 -19.40
C ILE A 4 -21.93 15.16 -18.72
N PHE A 5 -21.29 16.30 -19.01
CA PHE A 5 -20.04 16.73 -18.40
C PHE A 5 -20.18 17.31 -16.97
N SER A 6 -21.39 17.70 -16.54
CA SER A 6 -21.60 18.21 -15.17
C SER A 6 -21.54 17.08 -14.11
N ASN A 7 -21.85 15.85 -14.50
CA ASN A 7 -21.74 14.65 -13.66
C ASN A 7 -20.30 14.09 -13.56
N LEU A 8 -19.36 14.67 -14.31
CA LEU A 8 -17.93 14.35 -14.29
C LEU A 8 -17.10 15.36 -13.48
N SER A 9 -17.74 16.13 -12.59
CA SER A 9 -16.96 16.91 -11.63
C SER A 9 -16.18 15.96 -10.72
N LEU A 10 -14.85 16.16 -10.61
CA LEU A 10 -13.98 15.38 -9.71
C LEU A 10 -14.49 15.35 -8.26
N THR A 11 -15.35 16.29 -7.88
CA THR A 11 -16.07 16.35 -6.61
C THR A 11 -17.14 15.28 -6.44
N SER A 12 -17.82 14.80 -7.49
CA SER A 12 -18.77 13.66 -7.39
C SER A 12 -18.08 12.31 -7.30
N TRP A 13 -16.81 12.24 -7.72
CA TRP A 13 -15.92 11.09 -7.56
C TRP A 13 -15.11 11.17 -6.27
N ASN A 14 -15.19 12.30 -5.57
CA ASN A 14 -14.56 12.48 -4.29
C ASN A 14 -15.35 11.68 -3.25
N ILE A 15 -14.81 10.51 -2.91
CA ILE A 15 -15.28 9.59 -1.89
C ILE A 15 -15.04 10.11 -0.46
N PHE A 16 -14.14 11.08 -0.28
CA PHE A 16 -13.78 11.58 1.04
C PHE A 16 -14.97 12.25 1.77
N PRO A 17 -15.84 13.04 1.11
CA PRO A 17 -17.12 13.47 1.68
C PRO A 17 -18.00 12.33 2.23
N LEU A 18 -18.01 11.15 1.60
CA LEU A 18 -18.77 9.98 2.06
C LEU A 18 -18.12 9.30 3.28
N LEU A 19 -16.79 9.37 3.40
CA LEU A 19 -16.05 8.91 4.57
C LEU A 19 -16.21 9.84 5.79
N VAL A 20 -16.43 11.13 5.55
CA VAL A 20 -16.49 12.18 6.60
C VAL A 20 -17.92 12.45 7.06
N HIS A 21 -18.95 12.17 6.25
CA HIS A 21 -20.36 12.46 6.57
C HIS A 21 -21.28 11.22 6.57
N GLY A 22 -20.73 10.02 6.44
CA GLY A 22 -21.52 8.79 6.53
C GLY A 22 -21.96 8.49 7.95
N GLU A 23 -23.11 9.03 8.38
CA GLU A 23 -23.73 8.68 9.66
C GLU A 23 -24.21 7.22 9.70
N ASN A 24 -24.33 6.57 8.54
CA ASN A 24 -24.71 5.17 8.40
C ASN A 24 -23.51 4.26 8.09
N LEU A 25 -23.26 3.29 8.97
CA LEU A 25 -22.19 2.28 8.85
C LEU A 25 -22.19 1.57 7.47
N PHE A 26 -23.38 1.34 6.92
CA PHE A 26 -23.57 0.76 5.59
C PHE A 26 -22.98 1.64 4.48
N GLN A 27 -23.21 2.96 4.52
CA GLN A 27 -22.70 3.90 3.51
C GLN A 27 -21.18 4.03 3.58
N LEU A 28 -20.59 4.01 4.79
CA LEU A 28 -19.14 4.01 4.98
C LEU A 28 -18.50 2.74 4.39
N SER A 29 -19.07 1.57 4.69
CA SER A 29 -18.57 0.28 4.18
C SER A 29 -18.71 0.16 2.66
N LEU A 30 -19.83 0.61 2.09
CA LEU A 30 -20.08 0.63 0.66
C LEU A 30 -19.13 1.60 -0.05
N SER A 31 -18.91 2.79 0.52
CA SER A 31 -17.95 3.77 0.01
C SER A 31 -16.54 3.19 -0.03
N ALA A 32 -16.06 2.61 1.07
CA ALA A 32 -14.74 1.97 1.12
C ALA A 32 -14.61 0.84 0.09
N ILE A 33 -15.63 0.00 -0.09
CA ILE A 33 -15.64 -1.07 -1.09
C ILE A 33 -15.56 -0.48 -2.51
N LEU A 34 -16.36 0.55 -2.83
CA LEU A 34 -16.37 1.18 -4.15
C LEU A 34 -15.04 1.89 -4.45
N THR A 35 -14.43 2.53 -3.46
CA THR A 35 -13.09 3.10 -3.54
C THR A 35 -12.06 2.03 -3.85
N LEU A 36 -12.05 0.94 -3.08
CA LEU A 36 -11.10 -0.15 -3.25
C LEU A 36 -11.30 -0.84 -4.60
N LEU A 37 -12.54 -1.01 -5.06
CA LEU A 37 -12.85 -1.53 -6.39
C LEU A 37 -12.41 -0.57 -7.50
N GLY A 38 -12.65 0.73 -7.36
CA GLY A 38 -12.20 1.74 -8.32
C GLY A 38 -10.69 1.77 -8.44
N ILE A 39 -9.98 1.74 -7.31
CA ILE A 39 -8.52 1.67 -7.26
C ILE A 39 -8.01 0.36 -7.85
N ALA A 40 -8.58 -0.78 -7.48
CA ALA A 40 -8.24 -2.08 -8.07
C ALA A 40 -8.50 -2.12 -9.59
N SER A 41 -9.54 -1.43 -10.06
CA SER A 41 -9.86 -1.31 -11.48
C SER A 41 -8.84 -0.45 -12.21
N VAL A 42 -8.43 0.69 -11.63
CA VAL A 42 -7.40 1.58 -12.21
C VAL A 42 -6.05 0.87 -12.25
N ILE A 43 -5.65 0.20 -11.17
CA ILE A 43 -4.44 -0.64 -11.12
C ILE A 43 -4.53 -1.75 -12.18
N GLY A 44 -5.70 -2.38 -12.28
CA GLY A 44 -5.99 -3.40 -13.29
C GLY A 44 -5.80 -2.88 -14.71
N ILE A 45 -6.39 -1.73 -15.04
CA ILE A 45 -6.35 -1.08 -16.36
C ILE A 45 -4.93 -0.60 -16.71
N PHE A 46 -4.23 0.06 -15.77
CA PHE A 46 -2.86 0.51 -15.97
C PHE A 46 -1.88 -0.65 -16.13
N SER A 47 -2.08 -1.73 -15.37
CA SER A 47 -1.33 -2.97 -15.57
C SER A 47 -1.69 -3.59 -16.94
N PHE A 48 -2.96 -3.54 -17.36
CA PHE A 48 -3.48 -4.15 -18.59
C PHE A 48 -2.89 -3.60 -19.90
N GLY A 49 -2.51 -2.31 -19.95
CA GLY A 49 -1.98 -1.67 -21.17
C GLY A 49 -0.70 -2.30 -21.72
N PHE A 50 0.12 -2.91 -20.86
CA PHE A 50 1.36 -3.62 -21.24
C PHE A 50 1.18 -5.15 -21.38
N PHE A 51 0.03 -5.69 -20.97
CA PHE A 51 -0.24 -7.13 -20.82
C PHE A 51 -0.55 -7.86 -22.15
N PHE A 52 -0.85 -7.12 -23.24
CA PHE A 52 -1.33 -7.71 -24.50
C PHE A 52 -0.34 -8.69 -25.17
N VAL A 53 0.95 -8.59 -24.89
CA VAL A 53 1.96 -9.43 -25.56
C VAL A 53 2.09 -10.83 -24.92
N ASN A 54 1.67 -11.05 -23.67
CA ASN A 54 1.87 -12.32 -22.95
C ASN A 54 0.70 -12.77 -22.04
N ILE A 55 -0.51 -12.26 -22.29
CA ILE A 55 -1.72 -12.45 -21.46
C ILE A 55 -2.01 -13.91 -21.10
N GLY A 56 -1.85 -14.85 -22.03
CA GLY A 56 -2.22 -16.26 -21.82
C GLY A 56 -1.39 -16.98 -20.75
N LYS A 57 -0.10 -16.65 -20.61
CA LYS A 57 0.81 -17.32 -19.65
C LYS A 57 0.78 -16.70 -18.26
N THR A 58 0.41 -15.42 -18.17
CA THR A 58 0.49 -14.62 -16.95
C THR A 58 -0.87 -14.39 -16.29
N ALA A 59 -1.97 -14.42 -17.06
CA ALA A 59 -3.33 -14.19 -16.55
C ALA A 59 -3.73 -15.14 -15.42
N GLY A 60 -3.34 -16.42 -15.47
CA GLY A 60 -3.68 -17.38 -14.42
C GLY A 60 -3.09 -17.03 -13.06
N ILE A 61 -1.86 -16.53 -13.01
CA ILE A 61 -1.19 -16.10 -11.78
C ILE A 61 -1.72 -14.75 -11.33
N TYR A 62 -1.96 -13.84 -12.30
CA TYR A 62 -2.54 -12.54 -12.04
C TYR A 62 -3.92 -12.66 -11.37
N ILE A 63 -4.83 -13.44 -11.96
CA ILE A 63 -6.18 -13.68 -11.41
C ILE A 63 -6.10 -14.30 -10.02
N LYS A 64 -5.25 -15.32 -9.82
CA LYS A 64 -5.06 -15.93 -8.48
C LYS A 64 -4.63 -14.90 -7.45
N ASN A 65 -3.66 -14.05 -7.78
CA ASN A 65 -3.17 -13.02 -6.87
C ASN A 65 -4.21 -11.90 -6.64
N THR A 66 -4.99 -11.54 -7.66
CA THR A 66 -6.11 -10.61 -7.52
C THR A 66 -7.19 -11.17 -6.59
N LEU A 67 -7.56 -12.45 -6.72
CA LEU A 67 -8.52 -13.09 -5.83
C LEU A 67 -8.02 -13.16 -4.38
N ILE A 68 -6.72 -13.41 -4.18
CA ILE A 68 -6.10 -13.35 -2.85
C ILE A 68 -6.22 -11.93 -2.30
N LEU A 69 -5.86 -10.89 -3.07
CA LEU A 69 -5.99 -9.50 -2.61
C LEU A 69 -7.45 -9.16 -2.27
N LEU A 70 -8.40 -9.50 -3.14
CA LEU A 70 -9.82 -9.24 -2.91
C LEU A 70 -10.35 -9.94 -1.66
N PHE A 71 -9.90 -11.18 -1.40
CA PHE A 71 -10.22 -11.87 -0.16
C PHE A 71 -9.70 -11.10 1.07
N PHE A 72 -8.49 -10.56 1.01
CA PHE A 72 -7.93 -9.74 2.09
C PHE A 72 -8.67 -8.43 2.28
N VAL A 73 -8.99 -7.73 1.18
CA VAL A 73 -9.78 -6.50 1.22
C VAL A 73 -11.15 -6.77 1.84
N PHE A 74 -11.82 -7.86 1.43
CA PHE A 74 -13.10 -8.27 2.01
C PHE A 74 -12.98 -8.61 3.50
N PHE A 75 -11.99 -9.41 3.89
CA PHE A 75 -11.78 -9.78 5.29
C PHE A 75 -11.45 -8.57 6.15
N PHE A 76 -10.65 -7.64 5.63
CA PHE A 76 -10.29 -6.41 6.31
C PHE A 76 -11.50 -5.47 6.46
N ALA A 77 -12.33 -5.34 5.43
CA ALA A 77 -13.59 -4.61 5.48
C ALA A 77 -14.57 -5.24 6.49
N LEU A 78 -14.66 -6.57 6.52
CA LEU A 78 -15.46 -7.30 7.50
C LEU A 78 -14.94 -7.10 8.92
N PHE A 79 -13.62 -7.20 9.12
CA PHE A 79 -12.97 -6.92 10.40
C PHE A 79 -13.28 -5.50 10.88
N HIS A 80 -13.18 -4.50 10.00
CA HIS A 80 -13.57 -3.12 10.31
C HIS A 80 -15.05 -3.03 10.71
N ALA A 81 -15.94 -3.61 9.90
CA ALA A 81 -17.39 -3.60 10.12
C ALA A 81 -17.82 -4.33 11.40
N VAL A 82 -17.02 -5.28 11.90
CA VAL A 82 -17.31 -5.98 13.17
C VAL A 82 -16.64 -5.26 14.34
N VAL A 83 -15.35 -4.94 14.26
CA VAL A 83 -14.57 -4.43 15.40
C VAL A 83 -14.88 -2.98 15.74
N PHE A 84 -15.22 -2.14 14.76
CA PHE A 84 -15.53 -0.74 15.04
C PHE A 84 -16.89 -0.53 15.72
N PRO A 85 -17.99 -1.21 15.30
CA PRO A 85 -19.28 -1.12 15.98
C PRO A 85 -19.33 -1.76 17.36
N LEU A 86 -18.48 -2.76 17.64
CA LEU A 86 -18.47 -3.45 18.92
C LEU A 86 -18.11 -2.53 20.11
N GLY A 87 -17.65 -1.30 19.85
CA GLY A 87 -17.42 -0.32 20.91
C GLY A 87 -16.48 -0.82 22.01
N LEU A 88 -15.64 -1.82 21.72
CA LEU A 88 -14.75 -2.49 22.68
C LEU A 88 -13.77 -1.52 23.37
N TRP A 89 -13.66 -0.29 22.85
CA TRP A 89 -12.90 0.82 23.41
C TRP A 89 -13.71 2.10 23.61
N ASN A 90 -15.04 2.07 23.40
CA ASN A 90 -15.99 3.14 23.70
C ASN A 90 -16.53 2.96 25.12
N ASN A 91 -15.65 2.95 26.13
CA ASN A 91 -16.12 3.04 27.50
C ASN A 91 -16.50 4.50 27.82
N PRO A 92 -17.72 4.80 28.32
CA PRO A 92 -18.03 6.12 28.83
C PRO A 92 -17.11 6.40 30.01
N LEU A 93 -16.23 7.39 29.81
CA LEU A 93 -15.17 7.77 30.75
C LEU A 93 -15.78 8.48 31.96
N SER A 94 -16.29 7.72 32.93
CA SER A 94 -16.55 8.26 34.25
C SER A 94 -15.22 8.43 35.01
N SER A 95 -14.91 9.70 35.32
CA SER A 95 -13.89 10.20 36.27
C SER A 95 -12.44 10.37 35.80
N GLY A 96 -12.10 11.63 35.51
CA GLY A 96 -10.98 12.33 36.14
C GLY A 96 -9.62 12.34 35.45
N TRP A 97 -9.11 11.21 34.95
CA TRP A 97 -7.68 11.12 34.55
C TRP A 97 -7.42 10.42 33.22
N VAL A 98 -8.47 10.03 32.47
CA VAL A 98 -8.38 9.19 31.25
C VAL A 98 -8.82 9.96 29.99
N THR A 99 -8.61 11.27 29.94
CA THR A 99 -8.99 12.12 28.79
C THR A 99 -7.97 12.10 27.66
N ILE A 100 -6.68 11.89 27.94
CA ILE A 100 -5.65 11.84 26.90
C ILE A 100 -5.67 10.48 26.21
N GLY A 101 -5.78 9.39 26.97
CA GLY A 101 -5.75 8.03 26.43
C GLY A 101 -6.86 7.75 25.42
N GLY A 102 -8.13 8.04 25.77
CA GLY A 102 -9.27 7.75 24.87
C GLY A 102 -9.22 8.50 23.54
N VAL A 103 -8.80 9.78 23.57
CA VAL A 103 -8.64 10.60 22.36
C VAL A 103 -7.42 10.13 21.55
N VAL A 104 -6.28 9.89 22.21
CA VAL A 104 -5.06 9.40 21.55
C VAL A 104 -5.28 8.03 20.92
N PHE A 105 -5.91 7.08 21.62
CA PHE A 105 -6.18 5.74 21.07
C PHE A 105 -7.27 5.76 19.98
N GLY A 106 -8.27 6.65 20.07
CA GLY A 106 -9.26 6.85 19.02
C GLY A 106 -8.65 7.42 17.73
N THR A 107 -7.81 8.44 17.84
CA THR A 107 -7.08 9.02 16.70
C THR A 107 -6.05 8.05 16.15
N LEU A 108 -5.28 7.37 17.00
CA LEU A 108 -4.30 6.35 16.60
C LEU A 108 -4.97 5.19 15.84
N LYS A 109 -6.18 4.77 16.24
CA LYS A 109 -6.95 3.73 15.56
C LYS A 109 -7.31 4.13 14.13
N LEU A 110 -7.83 5.34 13.93
CA LEU A 110 -8.21 5.85 12.62
C LEU A 110 -6.98 6.05 11.72
N VAL A 111 -5.91 6.59 12.31
CA VAL A 111 -4.61 6.79 11.65
C VAL A 111 -3.99 5.46 11.23
N LEU A 112 -3.96 4.47 12.11
CA LEU A 112 -3.42 3.14 11.82
C LEU A 112 -4.24 2.43 10.73
N PHE A 113 -5.57 2.56 10.77
CA PHE A 113 -6.44 2.00 9.74
C PHE A 113 -6.19 2.64 8.37
N TYR A 114 -6.11 3.97 8.32
CA TYR A 114 -5.83 4.72 7.10
C TYR A 114 -4.49 4.31 6.46
N TYR A 115 -3.41 4.31 7.25
CA TYR A 115 -2.09 3.93 6.75
C TYR A 115 -1.98 2.46 6.36
N LEU A 116 -2.72 1.57 7.01
CA LEU A 116 -2.76 0.17 6.57
C LEU A 116 -3.47 0.02 5.23
N VAL A 117 -4.59 0.72 5.00
CA VAL A 117 -5.32 0.68 3.72
C VAL A 117 -4.45 1.22 2.59
N ILE A 118 -3.80 2.37 2.81
CA ILE A 118 -2.86 2.93 1.83
C ILE A 118 -1.71 1.95 1.58
N GLY A 119 -1.08 1.43 2.63
CA GLY A 119 -0.02 0.43 2.49
C GLY A 119 -0.46 -0.79 1.68
N ILE A 120 -1.68 -1.31 1.90
CA ILE A 120 -2.23 -2.41 1.08
C ILE A 120 -2.30 -2.01 -0.40
N ILE A 121 -2.85 -0.83 -0.69
CA ILE A 121 -3.02 -0.33 -2.07
C ILE A 121 -1.67 -0.15 -2.75
N GLU A 122 -0.72 0.48 -2.09
CA GLU A 122 0.59 0.79 -2.67
C GLU A 122 1.43 -0.46 -2.89
N GLU A 123 1.50 -1.36 -1.90
CA GLU A 123 2.22 -2.62 -2.03
C GLU A 123 1.58 -3.55 -3.07
N ALA A 124 0.24 -3.59 -3.15
CA ALA A 124 -0.45 -4.32 -4.20
C ALA A 124 -0.14 -3.75 -5.59
N SER A 125 -0.24 -2.43 -5.76
CA SER A 125 0.01 -1.75 -7.04
C SER A 125 1.39 -2.10 -7.60
N LYS A 126 2.42 -2.06 -6.74
CA LYS A 126 3.79 -2.42 -7.12
C LYS A 126 3.90 -3.89 -7.49
N HIS A 127 3.33 -4.79 -6.70
CA HIS A 127 3.35 -6.23 -7.00
C HIS A 127 2.70 -6.55 -8.34
N PHE A 128 1.49 -6.04 -8.60
CA PHE A 128 0.81 -6.27 -9.88
C PHE A 128 1.55 -5.67 -11.07
N SER A 129 2.23 -4.54 -10.87
CA SER A 129 3.14 -3.98 -11.88
C SER A 129 4.28 -4.96 -12.22
N VAL A 130 4.85 -5.66 -11.23
CA VAL A 130 5.91 -6.66 -11.47
C VAL A 130 5.34 -7.86 -12.23
N LEU A 131 4.16 -8.34 -11.83
CA LEU A 131 3.50 -9.48 -12.49
C LEU A 131 3.20 -9.21 -13.96
N GLY A 132 2.72 -8.01 -14.29
CA GLY A 132 2.36 -7.66 -15.67
C GLY A 132 3.54 -7.39 -16.57
N SER A 133 4.59 -6.75 -16.04
CA SER A 133 5.74 -6.34 -16.84
C SER A 133 6.82 -7.41 -16.97
N SER A 134 7.07 -8.19 -15.90
CA SER A 134 8.35 -8.88 -15.74
C SER A 134 8.22 -10.39 -15.57
N LEU A 135 7.06 -10.91 -15.14
CA LEU A 135 6.83 -12.35 -14.90
C LEU A 135 7.28 -13.29 -16.04
N PRO A 136 7.12 -12.97 -17.35
CA PRO A 136 7.57 -13.84 -18.44
C PRO A 136 9.10 -13.95 -18.57
N SER A 137 9.86 -13.00 -18.05
CA SER A 137 11.31 -12.86 -18.26
C SER A 137 12.14 -13.25 -17.04
N ILE A 138 11.49 -13.70 -15.96
CA ILE A 138 12.17 -13.94 -14.69
C ILE A 138 12.31 -15.43 -14.37
N ASP A 139 13.56 -15.84 -14.24
CA ASP A 139 14.03 -17.20 -13.93
C ASP A 139 14.68 -17.31 -12.53
N THR A 140 15.09 -16.19 -11.93
CA THR A 140 15.92 -16.15 -10.73
C THR A 140 15.39 -15.14 -9.70
N ILE A 141 15.61 -15.45 -8.42
CA ILE A 141 15.24 -14.56 -7.30
C ILE A 141 15.89 -13.19 -7.46
N LYS A 142 17.16 -13.13 -7.88
CA LYS A 142 17.88 -11.85 -8.06
C LYS A 142 17.23 -10.95 -9.12
N LYS A 143 16.79 -11.51 -10.24
CA LYS A 143 16.05 -10.74 -11.27
C LYS A 143 14.69 -10.27 -10.76
N TRP A 144 13.95 -11.11 -10.03
CA TRP A 144 12.67 -10.71 -9.40
C TRP A 144 12.84 -9.49 -8.48
N VAL A 145 13.84 -9.56 -7.61
CA VAL A 145 14.17 -8.48 -6.68
C VAL A 145 14.56 -7.22 -7.45
N LEU A 146 15.42 -7.34 -8.46
CA LEU A 146 15.85 -6.20 -9.29
C LEU A 146 14.67 -5.49 -9.96
N PHE A 147 13.75 -6.22 -10.60
CA PHE A 147 12.56 -5.61 -11.22
C PHE A 147 11.63 -4.98 -10.18
N SER A 148 11.51 -5.59 -9.00
CA SER A 148 10.74 -5.03 -7.88
C SER A 148 11.33 -3.71 -7.41
N VAL A 149 12.67 -3.57 -7.40
CA VAL A 149 13.37 -2.30 -7.10
C VAL A 149 13.09 -1.25 -8.16
N PHE A 150 13.17 -1.59 -9.46
CA PHE A 150 12.86 -0.63 -10.53
C PHE A 150 11.43 -0.09 -10.44
N ILE A 151 10.46 -0.96 -10.14
CA ILE A 151 9.07 -0.54 -9.94
C ILE A 151 8.93 0.32 -8.68
N ALA A 152 9.65 0.00 -7.60
CA ALA A 152 9.68 0.83 -6.38
C ALA A 152 10.21 2.24 -6.66
N LEU A 153 11.27 2.36 -7.46
CA LEU A 153 11.86 3.64 -7.85
C LEU A 153 10.88 4.49 -8.66
N GLY A 154 10.18 3.88 -9.63
CA GLY A 154 9.14 4.57 -10.40
C GLY A 154 7.97 5.03 -9.52
N PHE A 155 7.54 4.18 -8.59
CA PHE A 155 6.46 4.49 -7.66
C PHE A 155 6.85 5.65 -6.72
N GLY A 156 7.99 5.53 -6.04
CA GLY A 156 8.48 6.57 -5.12
C GLY A 156 8.80 7.89 -5.82
N PHE A 157 9.20 7.86 -7.10
CA PHE A 157 9.33 9.07 -7.91
C PHE A 157 7.99 9.80 -8.09
N ILE A 158 6.96 9.10 -8.58
CA ILE A 158 5.63 9.69 -8.82
C ILE A 158 5.04 10.22 -7.51
N GLU A 159 5.10 9.42 -6.44
CA GLU A 159 4.57 9.79 -5.14
C GLU A 159 5.26 11.04 -4.58
N ASN A 160 6.58 11.12 -4.69
CA ASN A 160 7.33 12.30 -4.25
C ASN A 160 6.93 13.56 -5.01
N ILE A 161 6.69 13.47 -6.33
CA ILE A 161 6.18 14.60 -7.11
C ILE A 161 4.79 15.03 -6.64
N LEU A 162 3.89 14.08 -6.37
CA LEU A 162 2.54 14.38 -5.89
C LEU A 162 2.56 15.05 -4.50
N TYR A 163 3.39 14.57 -3.58
CA TYR A 163 3.57 15.18 -2.26
C TYR A 163 4.16 16.58 -2.36
N LEU A 164 5.20 16.78 -3.17
CA LEU A 164 5.82 18.10 -3.37
C LEU A 164 4.86 19.09 -4.00
N LYS A 165 4.05 18.65 -4.97
CA LYS A 165 2.98 19.46 -5.55
C LYS A 165 1.96 19.85 -4.48
N ASN A 166 1.55 18.91 -3.62
CA ASN A 166 0.55 19.19 -2.59
C ASN A 166 1.07 20.25 -1.61
N ILE A 167 2.28 20.07 -1.08
CA ILE A 167 2.86 21.01 -0.11
C ILE A 167 3.19 22.35 -0.77
N SER A 168 3.62 22.38 -2.04
CA SER A 168 3.90 23.64 -2.74
C SER A 168 2.65 24.48 -2.96
N VAL A 169 1.49 23.85 -3.18
CA VAL A 169 0.20 24.53 -3.26
C VAL A 169 -0.22 25.11 -1.90
N THR A 170 0.03 24.39 -0.80
CA THR A 170 -0.38 24.84 0.55
C THR A 170 0.57 25.87 1.15
N SER A 171 1.87 25.71 0.95
CA SER A 171 2.93 26.41 1.71
C SER A 171 3.75 27.36 0.83
N GLY A 172 3.55 27.33 -0.49
CA GLY A 172 4.35 28.06 -1.48
C GLY A 172 5.56 27.25 -1.96
N LEU A 173 5.93 27.44 -3.23
CA LEU A 173 6.94 26.65 -3.95
C LEU A 173 8.33 26.68 -3.30
N TRP A 174 8.71 27.82 -2.71
CA TRP A 174 10.04 28.05 -2.12
C TRP A 174 10.03 28.01 -0.59
N SER A 175 9.01 27.41 0.01
CA SER A 175 8.95 27.26 1.47
C SER A 175 9.98 26.26 1.99
N THR A 176 10.38 26.46 3.25
CA THR A 176 11.21 25.50 3.99
C THR A 176 10.55 24.12 4.06
N ASP A 177 9.22 24.07 4.06
CA ASP A 177 8.44 22.83 4.16
C ASP A 177 8.52 22.00 2.87
N VAL A 178 8.50 22.65 1.69
CA VAL A 178 8.75 21.98 0.41
C VAL A 178 10.17 21.43 0.36
N PHE A 179 11.16 22.23 0.77
CA PHE A 179 12.56 21.83 0.70
C PHE A 179 12.89 20.67 1.66
N THR A 180 12.40 20.75 2.90
CA THR A 180 12.57 19.66 3.88
C THR A 180 11.85 18.40 3.41
N THR A 181 10.61 18.51 2.94
CA THR A 181 9.88 17.36 2.40
C THR A 181 10.61 16.73 1.23
N TRP A 182 11.16 17.53 0.32
CA TRP A 182 11.90 17.02 -0.83
C TRP A 182 13.09 16.17 -0.41
N ILE A 183 13.94 16.68 0.48
CA ILE A 183 15.12 15.95 0.96
C ILE A 183 14.69 14.69 1.71
N PHE A 184 13.81 14.81 2.69
CA PHE A 184 13.41 13.68 3.53
C PHE A 184 12.74 12.58 2.72
N ARG A 185 11.83 12.92 1.81
CA ARG A 185 11.13 11.92 0.99
C ARG A 185 12.01 11.29 -0.07
N SER A 186 12.92 12.07 -0.68
CA SER A 186 13.83 11.54 -1.71
C SER A 186 14.82 10.52 -1.16
N ILE A 187 15.23 10.65 0.10
CA ILE A 187 16.18 9.73 0.73
C ILE A 187 15.43 8.59 1.41
N PHE A 188 14.44 8.91 2.26
CA PHE A 188 13.92 7.94 3.23
C PHE A 188 12.62 7.29 2.78
N SER A 189 11.67 8.05 2.23
CA SER A 189 10.45 7.46 1.64
C SER A 189 10.84 6.52 0.49
N LEU A 190 11.71 6.99 -0.41
CA LEU A 190 12.22 6.19 -1.52
C LEU A 190 12.84 4.87 -1.04
N LEU A 191 13.67 4.92 0.01
CA LEU A 191 14.27 3.72 0.58
C LEU A 191 13.22 2.75 1.14
N VAL A 192 12.19 3.25 1.82
CA VAL A 192 11.10 2.41 2.35
C VAL A 192 10.37 1.71 1.22
N HIS A 193 10.05 2.38 0.11
CA HIS A 193 9.44 1.72 -1.04
C HIS A 193 10.33 0.61 -1.60
N ILE A 194 11.66 0.84 -1.67
CA ILE A 194 12.63 -0.16 -2.12
C ILE A 194 12.62 -1.38 -1.18
N ILE A 195 12.71 -1.17 0.14
CA ILE A 195 12.69 -2.25 1.14
C ILE A 195 11.41 -3.06 1.01
N CYS A 196 10.26 -2.39 0.99
CA CYS A 196 8.94 -3.00 0.87
C CYS A 196 8.83 -3.86 -0.39
N SER A 197 9.21 -3.30 -1.55
CA SER A 197 9.21 -4.05 -2.81
C SER A 197 10.16 -5.24 -2.82
N ILE A 198 11.31 -5.16 -2.14
CA ILE A 198 12.25 -6.28 -2.01
C ILE A 198 11.67 -7.38 -1.13
N ILE A 199 11.00 -7.04 -0.03
CA ILE A 199 10.31 -8.01 0.83
C ILE A 199 9.29 -8.81 0.00
N VAL A 200 8.42 -8.11 -0.75
CA VAL A 200 7.41 -8.77 -1.60
C VAL A 200 8.09 -9.57 -2.70
N GLY A 201 9.04 -8.99 -3.42
CA GLY A 201 9.76 -9.63 -4.53
C GLY A 201 10.51 -10.91 -4.11
N LEU A 202 11.16 -10.90 -2.95
CA LEU A 202 11.86 -12.07 -2.40
C LEU A 202 10.91 -13.22 -2.05
N HIS A 203 9.86 -12.92 -1.31
CA HIS A 203 8.94 -13.96 -0.83
C HIS A 203 8.09 -14.50 -1.97
N PHE A 204 7.61 -13.62 -2.85
CA PHE A 204 6.87 -14.02 -4.04
C PHE A 204 7.72 -14.88 -4.97
N SER A 205 8.94 -14.46 -5.30
CA SER A 205 9.81 -15.20 -6.22
C SER A 205 10.15 -16.60 -5.71
N ARG A 206 10.46 -16.73 -4.42
CA ARG A 206 10.67 -18.05 -3.78
C ARG A 206 9.42 -18.91 -3.85
N GLY A 207 8.26 -18.38 -3.47
CA GLY A 207 7.01 -19.11 -3.53
C GLY A 207 6.68 -19.54 -4.96
N TYR A 208 6.89 -18.66 -5.93
CA TYR A 208 6.57 -18.89 -7.34
C TYR A 208 7.47 -19.95 -7.98
N LEU A 209 8.78 -19.89 -7.74
CA LEU A 209 9.72 -20.90 -8.23
C LEU A 209 9.45 -22.28 -7.62
N LEU A 210 9.10 -22.34 -6.34
CA LEU A 210 8.68 -23.59 -5.68
C LEU A 210 7.40 -24.15 -6.32
N LEU A 211 6.43 -23.29 -6.65
CA LEU A 211 5.20 -23.71 -7.32
C LEU A 211 5.48 -24.25 -8.73
N GLN A 212 6.38 -23.62 -9.49
CA GLN A 212 6.79 -24.11 -10.81
C GLN A 212 7.52 -25.46 -10.75
N ALA A 213 8.31 -25.69 -9.70
CA ALA A 213 9.03 -26.95 -9.50
C ALA A 213 8.14 -28.13 -9.04
N GLY A 214 6.81 -28.02 -9.17
CA GLY A 214 5.86 -29.04 -8.73
C GLY A 214 5.42 -28.92 -7.27
N GLY A 215 5.75 -27.80 -6.61
CA GLY A 215 5.33 -27.51 -5.24
C GLY A 215 3.82 -27.36 -5.09
N ARG A 216 3.34 -27.51 -3.85
CA ARG A 216 1.92 -27.35 -3.53
C ARG A 216 1.53 -25.87 -3.53
N PHE A 217 0.26 -25.60 -3.88
CA PHE A 217 -0.28 -24.24 -3.91
C PHE A 217 -0.35 -23.57 -2.52
N LEU A 218 -0.55 -24.34 -1.45
CA LEU A 218 -0.69 -23.79 -0.09
C LEU A 218 0.61 -23.15 0.46
N PRO A 219 1.80 -23.79 0.35
CA PRO A 219 3.09 -23.13 0.64
C PRO A 219 3.32 -21.83 -0.14
N TYR A 220 2.92 -21.79 -1.42
CA TYR A 220 2.99 -20.59 -2.24
C TYR A 220 2.16 -19.44 -1.63
N ILE A 221 0.89 -19.70 -1.31
CA ILE A 221 0.02 -18.69 -0.68
C ILE A 221 0.65 -18.21 0.63
N LYS A 222 1.06 -19.12 1.52
CA LYS A 222 1.64 -18.74 2.82
C LYS A 222 2.85 -17.82 2.67
N THR A 223 3.74 -18.14 1.73
CA THR A 223 4.95 -17.35 1.47
C THR A 223 4.60 -15.97 0.92
N LEU A 224 3.66 -15.92 -0.04
CA LEU A 224 3.18 -14.66 -0.61
C LEU A 224 2.54 -13.76 0.44
N LEU A 225 1.65 -14.30 1.27
CA LEU A 225 0.97 -13.56 2.32
C LEU A 225 1.92 -13.02 3.37
N TYR A 226 2.91 -13.82 3.76
CA TYR A 226 3.92 -13.36 4.68
C TYR A 226 4.70 -12.15 4.12
N GLY A 227 5.13 -12.23 2.86
CA GLY A 227 5.83 -11.13 2.20
C GLY A 227 4.98 -9.87 2.10
N PHE A 228 3.72 -10.00 1.68
CA PHE A 228 2.79 -8.87 1.57
C PHE A 228 2.51 -8.21 2.92
N LEU A 229 2.09 -9.00 3.92
CA LEU A 229 1.74 -8.47 5.23
C LEU A 229 2.94 -7.80 5.90
N LEU A 230 4.12 -8.41 5.80
CA LEU A 230 5.34 -7.81 6.32
C LEU A 230 5.64 -6.47 5.63
N SER A 231 5.52 -6.41 4.29
CA SER A 231 5.72 -5.17 3.53
C SER A 231 4.74 -4.07 3.95
N ILE A 232 3.45 -4.40 4.05
CA ILE A 232 2.39 -3.46 4.45
C ILE A 232 2.64 -2.93 5.87
N VAL A 233 3.00 -3.80 6.81
CA VAL A 233 3.28 -3.39 8.20
C VAL A 233 4.51 -2.48 8.26
N VAL A 234 5.57 -2.83 7.54
CA VAL A 234 6.79 -2.01 7.42
C VAL A 234 6.44 -0.63 6.86
N HIS A 235 5.69 -0.59 5.75
CA HIS A 235 5.22 0.68 5.16
C HIS A 235 4.38 1.50 6.15
N ALA A 236 3.33 0.91 6.72
CA ALA A 236 2.44 1.61 7.63
C ALA A 236 3.16 2.14 8.89
N VAL A 237 4.10 1.36 9.44
CA VAL A 237 4.92 1.81 10.58
C VAL A 237 5.76 3.03 10.19
N PHE A 238 6.34 3.05 8.99
CA PHE A 238 7.10 4.20 8.51
C PHE A 238 6.22 5.45 8.40
N ASP A 239 5.05 5.35 7.75
CA ASP A 239 4.15 6.49 7.58
C ASP A 239 3.62 7.01 8.91
N ILE A 240 3.19 6.10 9.80
CA ILE A 240 2.74 6.46 11.16
C ILE A 240 3.86 7.18 11.89
N SER A 241 5.10 6.67 11.81
CA SER A 241 6.25 7.26 12.49
C SER A 241 6.55 8.68 12.00
N LEU A 242 6.43 8.95 10.70
CA LEU A 242 6.56 10.30 10.16
C LEU A 242 5.45 11.22 10.68
N THR A 243 4.21 10.73 10.72
CA THR A 243 3.04 11.51 11.16
C THR A 243 3.08 11.84 12.66
N VAL A 244 3.61 10.95 13.49
CA VAL A 244 3.77 11.21 14.94
C VAL A 244 5.08 11.95 15.27
N GLY A 245 5.88 12.33 14.26
CA GLY A 245 7.13 13.06 14.44
C GLY A 245 8.31 12.22 14.92
N PHE A 246 8.21 10.88 14.90
CA PHE A 246 9.29 9.97 15.25
C PHE A 246 10.22 9.72 14.06
N THR A 247 11.02 10.72 13.71
CA THR A 247 11.96 10.66 12.59
C THR A 247 13.14 9.70 12.83
N GLY A 248 13.40 9.27 14.07
CA GLY A 248 14.46 8.30 14.39
C GLY A 248 14.28 6.92 13.73
N ILE A 249 13.04 6.54 13.38
CA ILE A 249 12.73 5.31 12.63
C ILE A 249 13.54 5.21 11.32
N ILE A 250 13.85 6.37 10.74
CA ILE A 250 14.50 6.50 9.45
C ILE A 250 15.87 5.82 9.45
N PHE A 251 16.64 5.96 10.53
CA PHE A 251 17.96 5.33 10.62
C PHE A 251 17.86 3.81 10.69
N ILE A 252 16.83 3.28 11.34
CA ILE A 252 16.56 1.83 11.38
C ILE A 252 16.33 1.34 9.95
N TYR A 253 15.47 2.03 9.19
CA TYR A 253 15.20 1.69 7.79
C TYR A 253 16.43 1.85 6.91
N PHE A 254 17.26 2.87 7.15
CA PHE A 254 18.52 3.07 6.45
C PHE A 254 19.49 1.90 6.66
N PHE A 255 19.79 1.55 7.91
CA PHE A 255 20.75 0.49 8.21
C PHE A 255 20.22 -0.90 7.84
N PHE A 256 19.00 -1.25 8.28
CA PHE A 256 18.43 -2.57 7.99
C PHE A 256 18.07 -2.71 6.51
N GLY A 257 17.60 -1.64 5.89
CA GLY A 257 17.34 -1.60 4.46
C GLY A 257 18.63 -1.79 3.67
N TYR A 258 19.62 -0.92 3.84
CA TYR A 258 20.88 -1.02 3.10
C TYR A 258 21.55 -2.39 3.26
N LEU A 259 21.66 -2.90 4.49
CA LEU A 259 22.26 -4.22 4.77
C LEU A 259 21.39 -5.37 4.23
N GLY A 260 20.06 -5.27 4.33
CA GLY A 260 19.13 -6.26 3.82
C GLY A 260 19.18 -6.37 2.30
N ILE A 261 19.18 -5.22 1.61
CA ILE A 261 19.26 -5.12 0.16
C ILE A 261 20.57 -5.73 -0.34
N THR A 262 21.70 -5.29 0.23
CA THR A 262 23.02 -5.76 -0.18
C THR A 262 23.16 -7.27 0.02
N LYS A 263 22.72 -7.82 1.16
CA LYS A 263 22.76 -9.26 1.44
C LYS A 263 22.08 -10.11 0.36
N VAL A 264 20.98 -9.64 -0.21
CA VAL A 264 20.23 -10.37 -1.25
C VAL A 264 21.04 -10.55 -2.53
N PHE A 265 21.89 -9.57 -2.87
CA PHE A 265 22.71 -9.63 -4.07
C PHE A 265 24.03 -10.39 -3.85
N TYR A 266 24.59 -10.33 -2.63
CA TYR A 266 25.86 -10.97 -2.29
C TYR A 266 25.74 -12.45 -1.90
N ASN A 267 24.61 -12.90 -1.36
CA ASN A 267 24.40 -14.34 -1.18
C ASN A 267 24.07 -14.99 -2.54
N ASN A 268 24.94 -15.91 -2.98
CA ASN A 268 24.73 -16.77 -4.15
C ASN A 268 23.87 -17.96 -3.79
#